data_AF-A0A2V9K7Z1-F1
#
_entry.id   AF-A0A2V9K7Z1-F1
#
_cell.length_a   1.000
_cell.length_b   1.000
_cell.length_c   1.000
_cell.angle_alpha   90.00
_cell.angle_beta   90.00
_cell.angle_gamma   90.00
#
_symmetry.space_group_name_H-M   'P 1'
#
loop_
_entity.id
_entity.type
_entity.pdbx_description
1 polymer ?
#
loop_
_entity_poly.entity_id
_entity_poly.type
_entity_poly.pdbx_seq_one_letter_code
_entity_poly.pdbx_strand_id
1 'polypeptide(L)' 'MAAKKETKRVIASVELERPGAPKELHLKFRPPVPRVLRSAMVNGRPARIGGPHDDTAIITTGNTQRFDVVGLVA' A
#
# COMPACT_ATOMS: atom_id res chain seq x y z
N MET A 1 -6.10 -31.08 -3.97
CA MET A 1 -5.07 -30.13 -4.43
C MET A 1 -5.52 -28.73 -4.06
N ALA A 2 -4.77 -28.01 -3.22
CA ALA A 2 -5.12 -26.63 -2.85
C ALA A 2 -4.80 -25.71 -4.04
N ALA A 3 -5.80 -24.97 -4.54
CA ALA A 3 -5.59 -23.95 -5.56
C ALA A 3 -4.61 -22.90 -5.02
N LYS A 4 -3.50 -22.70 -5.73
CA LYS A 4 -2.52 -21.66 -5.42
C LYS A 4 -3.23 -20.31 -5.58
N LYS A 5 -3.52 -19.62 -4.47
CA LYS A 5 -4.16 -18.30 -4.50
C LYS A 5 -3.34 -17.36 -5.39
N GLU A 6 -3.93 -16.94 -6.51
CA GLU A 6 -3.30 -15.97 -7.40
C GLU A 6 -3.10 -14.66 -6.64
N THR A 7 -1.83 -14.34 -6.38
CA THR A 7 -1.42 -13.08 -5.78
C THR A 7 -1.36 -12.04 -6.88
N LYS A 8 -2.29 -11.08 -6.87
CA LYS A 8 -2.30 -9.94 -7.78
C LYS A 8 -1.48 -8.80 -7.18
N ARG A 9 -0.83 -8.01 -8.04
CA ARG A 9 -0.09 -6.82 -7.63
C ARG A 9 -0.90 -5.58 -8.02
N VAL A 10 -1.02 -4.64 -7.09
CA VAL A 10 -1.54 -3.29 -7.35
C VAL A 10 -0.36 -2.34 -7.19
N ILE A 11 -0.14 -1.48 -8.19
CA ILE A 11 0.95 -0.50 -8.19
C ILE A 11 0.32 0.89 -8.21
N ALA A 12 0.77 1.76 -7.32
CA ALA A 12 0.39 3.16 -7.28
C ALA A 12 1.65 4.02 -7.14
N SER A 13 1.67 5.17 -7.81
CA SER A 13 2.71 6.17 -7.61
C SER A 13 2.05 7.46 -7.10
N VAL A 14 2.61 8.02 -6.04
CA VAL A 14 2.15 9.29 -5.46
C VAL A 14 3.31 10.25 -5.44
N GLU A 15 3.06 11.47 -5.91
CA GLU A 15 4.01 12.56 -5.88
C GLU A 15 3.41 13.71 -5.07
N LEU A 16 4.17 14.19 -4.09
CA LEU A 16 3.81 15.33 -3.27
C LEU A 16 4.34 16.60 -3.94
N GLU A 17 3.56 17.68 -3.92
CA GLU A 17 4.06 18.98 -4.36
C GLU A 17 5.23 19.46 -3.48
N ARG A 18 5.21 19.09 -2.20
CA ARG A 18 6.26 19.39 -1.24
C ARG A 18 6.54 18.18 -0.33
N PRO A 19 7.82 17.81 -0.11
CA PRO A 19 8.17 16.79 0.87
C PRO A 19 7.59 17.09 2.26
N GLY A 20 7.04 16.07 2.92
CA GLY A 20 6.55 16.19 4.29
C GLY A 20 5.16 16.81 4.43
N ALA A 21 4.52 17.19 3.32
CA ALA A 21 3.18 17.76 3.29
C ALA A 21 2.30 16.92 2.33
N PRO A 22 1.36 16.10 2.86
CA PRO A 22 0.99 15.93 4.27
C PRO A 22 2.06 15.14 5.06
N LYS A 23 1.98 15.12 6.40
CA LYS A 23 2.91 14.33 7.25
C LYS A 23 2.73 12.81 7.11
N GLU A 24 1.54 12.39 6.73
CA GLU A 24 1.17 10.99 6.57
C GLU A 24 0.26 10.85 5.34
N LEU A 25 0.50 9.81 4.53
CA LEU A 25 -0.34 9.39 3.42
C LEU A 25 -0.98 8.05 3.75
N HIS A 26 -2.28 7.94 3.47
CA HIS A 26 -3.04 6.69 3.61
C HIS A 26 -3.47 6.25 2.22
N LEU A 27 -2.87 5.18 1.71
CA LEU A 27 -3.31 4.56 0.46
C LEU A 27 -4.16 3.34 0.77
N LYS A 28 -5.46 3.46 0.47
CA LYS A 28 -6.43 2.38 0.71
C LYS A 28 -6.59 1.50 -0.51
N PHE A 29 -6.36 0.20 -0.32
CA PHE A 29 -6.58 -0.84 -1.30
C PHE A 29 -7.86 -1.57 -0.92
N ARG A 30 -8.95 -1.41 -1.66
CA ARG A 30 -10.22 -2.11 -1.38
C ARG A 30 -10.39 -3.30 -2.33
N PRO A 31 -9.74 -4.45 -2.09
CA PRO A 31 -9.90 -5.61 -2.94
C PRO A 31 -11.33 -6.19 -2.82
N PRO A 32 -11.86 -6.82 -3.88
CA PRO A 32 -13.14 -7.51 -3.80
C PRO A 32 -13.06 -8.71 -2.85
N VAL A 33 -14.09 -8.91 -2.04
CA VAL A 33 -14.23 -10.08 -1.15
C VAL A 33 -14.18 -11.37 -1.99
N PRO A 34 -13.45 -12.42 -1.58
CA PRO A 34 -12.78 -12.64 -0.29
C PRO A 34 -11.28 -12.30 -0.27
N ARG A 35 -10.78 -11.46 -1.19
CA ARG A 35 -9.35 -11.11 -1.24
C ARG A 35 -9.01 -10.07 -0.18
N VAL A 36 -7.77 -10.11 0.31
CA VAL A 36 -7.25 -9.13 1.28
C VAL A 36 -5.91 -8.59 0.82
N LEU A 37 -5.55 -7.39 1.29
CA LEU A 37 -4.20 -6.87 1.16
C LEU A 37 -3.28 -7.68 2.09
N ARG A 38 -2.32 -8.40 1.52
CA ARG A 38 -1.39 -9.26 2.27
C ARG A 38 -0.14 -8.53 2.71
N SER A 39 0.36 -7.65 1.86
CA SER A 39 1.55 -6.86 2.12
C SER A 39 1.54 -5.60 1.28
N ALA A 40 2.19 -4.56 1.77
CA ALA A 40 2.45 -3.34 1.03
C ALA A 40 3.94 -3.03 1.08
N MET A 41 4.50 -2.54 -0.01
CA MET A 41 5.84 -2.00 -0.09
C MET A 41 5.76 -0.55 -0.56
N VAL A 42 6.61 0.31 0.01
CA VAL A 42 6.75 1.72 -0.38
C VAL A 42 8.22 1.96 -0.66
N ASN A 43 8.56 2.39 -1.88
CA ASN A 43 9.93 2.58 -2.33
C ASN A 43 10.82 1.36 -2.06
N GLY A 44 10.28 0.16 -2.29
CA GLY A 44 10.96 -1.12 -2.09
C GLY A 44 11.07 -1.60 -0.64
N ARG A 45 10.55 -0.85 0.34
CA ARG A 45 10.58 -1.23 1.77
C ARG A 45 9.21 -1.68 2.26
N PRO A 46 9.10 -2.66 3.18
CA PRO A 46 7.83 -3.03 3.77
C PRO A 46 7.15 -1.82 4.42
N ALA A 47 5.87 -1.64 4.15
CA ALA A 47 5.05 -0.58 4.72
C ALA A 47 4.09 -1.13 5.76
N ARG A 48 3.72 -0.27 6.72
CA ARG A 48 2.71 -0.62 7.72
C ARG A 48 1.35 -0.71 7.05
N ILE A 49 0.66 -1.82 7.26
CA ILE A 49 -0.75 -1.98 6.92
C ILE A 49 -1.59 -1.69 8.17
N GLY A 50 -2.73 -1.04 7.98
CA GLY A 50 -3.73 -0.88 9.04
C GLY A 50 -5.06 -0.32 8.52
N GLY A 51 -5.72 0.46 9.37
CA GLY A 51 -7.08 0.93 9.15
C GLY A 51 -8.12 -0.13 9.53
N PRO A 52 -9.43 0.19 9.51
CA PRO A 52 -10.48 -0.68 10.05
C PRO A 52 -10.63 -2.06 9.38
N HIS A 53 -10.03 -2.24 8.21
CA HIS A 53 -10.13 -3.47 7.42
C HIS A 53 -8.75 -4.05 7.03
N ASP A 54 -7.66 -3.57 7.65
CA ASP A 54 -6.28 -3.95 7.31
C ASP A 54 -5.98 -3.86 5.80
N ASP A 55 -6.51 -2.80 5.19
CA ASP A 55 -6.52 -2.62 3.74
C ASP A 55 -5.86 -1.30 3.32
N THR A 56 -5.20 -0.62 4.26
CA THR A 56 -4.55 0.68 4.02
C THR A 56 -3.05 0.61 4.28
N ALA A 57 -2.24 1.01 3.30
CA ALA A 57 -0.82 1.29 3.52
C ALA A 57 -0.67 2.69 4.14
N ILE A 58 -0.05 2.74 5.33
CA ILE A 58 0.19 3.98 6.07
C ILE A 58 1.64 4.40 5.85
N ILE A 59 1.84 5.60 5.35
CA ILE A 59 3.13 6.09 4.88
C ILE A 59 3.46 7.42 5.57
N THR A 60 4.48 7.44 6.40
CA THR A 60 5.07 8.70 6.88
C THR A 60 5.88 9.34 5.77
N THR A 61 5.60 10.59 5.43
CA THR A 61 6.15 11.22 4.23
C THR A 61 7.57 11.78 4.42
N GLY A 62 7.87 12.32 5.60
CA GLY A 62 9.21 12.83 5.93
C GLY A 62 9.76 13.79 4.88
N ASN A 63 10.96 13.54 4.38
CA ASN A 63 11.58 14.34 3.30
C ASN A 63 11.43 13.69 1.91
N THR A 64 10.56 12.69 1.78
CA THR A 64 10.33 12.00 0.51
C THR A 64 9.20 12.69 -0.27
N GLN A 65 9.45 12.92 -1.56
CA GLN A 65 8.48 13.53 -2.45
C GLN A 65 7.68 12.49 -3.24
N ARG A 66 8.34 11.41 -3.67
CA ARG A 66 7.76 10.37 -4.51
C ARG A 66 7.69 9.03 -3.79
N PHE A 67 6.54 8.39 -3.90
CA PHE A 67 6.23 7.11 -3.28
C PHE A 67 5.71 6.15 -4.34
N ASP A 68 6.49 5.12 -4.65
CA ASP A 68 6.05 3.98 -5.43
C ASP A 68 5.58 2.89 -4.48
N VAL A 69 4.27 2.61 -4.52
CA VAL A 69 3.57 1.73 -3.60
C VAL A 69 3.13 0.47 -4.33
N VAL A 70 3.48 -0.69 -3.79
CA VAL A 70 3.10 -2.00 -4.33
C VAL A 70 2.32 -2.77 -3.28
N GLY A 71 1.04 -3.05 -3.53
CA GLY A 71 0.19 -3.90 -2.72
C GLY A 71 0.09 -5.31 -3.31
N LEU A 72 0.26 -6.35 -2.49
CA LEU A 72 -0.02 -7.75 -2.86
C LEU A 72 -1.41 -8.14 -2.36
N VAL A 73 -2.26 -8.60 -3.26
CA VAL A 73 -3.67 -8.93 -2.98
C VAL A 73 -3.93 -10.42 -3.27
N ALA A 74 -4.45 -11.16 -2.29
CA ALA A 74 -4.70 -12.61 -2.41
C ALA A 74 -5.87 -13.11 -1.53
#